data_AF-A0A832H074-F1
#
_entry.id   AF-A0A832H074-F1
#
_cell.length_a   1.000
_cell.length_b   1.000
_cell.length_c   1.000
_cell.angle_alpha   90.00
_cell.angle_beta   90.00
_cell.angle_gamma   90.00
#
_symmetry.space_group_name_H-M   'P 1'
#
loop_
_entity.id
_entity.type
_entity.pdbx_description
1 polymer ?
#
loop_
_entity_poly.entity_id
_entity_poly.type
_entity_poly.pdbx_seq_one_letter_code
_entity_poly.pdbx_strand_id
1 'polypeptide(L)'
;SSVSWKDLLPANNSVRAGLNHISETPNINSTAKPAPTFNVNPTTKLAPTPSSEPELIVLVRNLDQLQAAIQAGIATLYCEFEDPRAYKEAMQMKPGGREKAESRRQKAEVQNAHSPSHPLTTIFVAPPRITKPGETWILEQVRSCNADGYLIRNYDQLQFFKDDRCIGDFSLNVANPLTASYFKQEFGLERLTASYDLNIHQLEDLLTHCPNDWLEVTIHQHMPMFHMEHCVFCAFLSEGTDYTNCGRPCEKHEVKLRDRIGTEHILKADAGCRNTVFNGTAQTGAESIKRLLKLGQRQFRIEFVNESSNQVLKTIQQYQNLLQGTISGTQLWKELKLQSQLGVTRGTIKEG
;
A
#
# COMPACT_ATOMS: atom_id res chain seq x y z
N SER A 1 10.81 49.36 4.59
CA SER A 1 10.25 49.57 3.25
C SER A 1 9.49 48.31 2.86
N SER A 2 8.16 48.33 2.98
CA SER A 2 7.28 47.19 2.69
C SER A 2 6.99 47.10 1.19
N VAL A 3 7.28 45.96 0.57
CA VAL A 3 6.89 45.68 -0.82
C VAL A 3 5.69 44.73 -0.81
N SER A 4 4.65 45.11 -1.55
CA SER A 4 3.37 44.41 -1.68
C SER A 4 3.47 43.30 -2.73
N TRP A 5 2.84 42.16 -2.47
CA TRP A 5 2.78 41.00 -3.38
C TRP A 5 2.15 41.28 -4.76
N LYS A 6 1.54 42.46 -4.98
CA LYS A 6 0.98 42.86 -6.28
C LYS A 6 2.03 43.34 -7.29
N ASP A 7 3.25 43.62 -6.86
CA ASP A 7 4.29 44.22 -7.72
C ASP A 7 5.20 43.17 -8.43
N LEU A 8 4.89 41.87 -8.29
CA LEU A 8 5.68 40.76 -8.84
C LEU A 8 5.04 40.03 -10.04
N LEU A 9 3.95 40.55 -10.61
CA LEU A 9 3.36 39.98 -11.82
C LEU A 9 3.80 40.77 -13.05
N PRO A 10 4.53 40.17 -14.01
CA PRO A 10 4.88 40.87 -15.25
C PRO A 10 3.62 41.16 -16.06
N ALA A 11 3.57 42.40 -16.57
CA ALA A 11 2.50 42.91 -17.41
C ALA A 11 2.27 42.03 -18.64
N ASN A 12 1.00 41.78 -18.92
CA ASN A 12 0.49 41.01 -20.03
C ASN A 12 0.87 41.72 -21.36
N ASN A 13 1.98 41.32 -21.98
CA ASN A 13 2.37 41.77 -23.31
C ASN A 13 2.54 40.56 -24.26
N SER A 14 1.59 40.48 -25.18
CA SER A 14 1.65 39.90 -26.52
C SER A 14 2.85 39.00 -26.88
N VAL A 15 2.58 37.71 -27.05
CA VAL A 15 3.31 36.86 -28.00
C VAL A 15 2.30 36.23 -28.96
N ARG A 16 1.90 37.02 -29.96
CA ARG A 16 1.36 36.52 -31.23
C ARG A 16 2.56 36.25 -32.13
N ALA A 17 3.12 35.05 -32.06
CA ALA A 17 4.03 34.54 -33.08
C ALA A 17 4.05 33.00 -33.01
N GLY A 18 3.67 32.33 -34.10
CA GLY A 18 3.90 30.90 -34.26
C GLY A 18 2.65 30.00 -34.34
N LEU A 19 1.54 30.46 -34.91
CA LEU A 19 0.46 29.58 -35.38
C LEU A 19 0.42 29.61 -36.90
N ASN A 20 1.40 29.00 -37.55
CA ASN A 20 1.38 28.68 -38.98
C ASN A 20 2.44 27.60 -39.25
N HIS A 21 2.10 26.34 -38.93
CA HIS A 21 2.59 25.09 -39.56
C HIS A 21 2.36 23.89 -38.64
N ILE A 22 1.09 23.49 -38.47
CA ILE A 22 0.74 22.08 -38.19
C ILE A 22 -0.59 21.82 -38.90
N SER A 23 -0.53 21.64 -40.22
CA SER A 23 -1.65 21.16 -41.03
C SER A 23 -1.40 19.71 -41.43
N GLU A 24 -1.23 18.84 -40.42
CA GLU A 24 -1.38 17.40 -40.58
C GLU A 24 -2.15 16.90 -39.36
N THR A 25 -3.47 16.80 -39.50
CA THR A 25 -4.28 15.96 -38.63
C THR A 25 -3.74 14.54 -38.74
N PRO A 26 -3.29 13.89 -37.64
CA PRO A 26 -2.90 12.50 -37.70
C PRO A 26 -4.12 11.72 -38.19
N ASN A 27 -3.94 10.94 -39.26
CA ASN A 27 -4.97 10.05 -39.74
C ASN A 27 -5.17 8.94 -38.69
N ILE A 28 -6.10 9.14 -37.75
CA ILE A 28 -6.45 8.16 -36.71
C ILE A 28 -7.31 7.07 -37.36
N ASN A 29 -6.73 6.33 -38.31
CA ASN A 29 -7.15 4.96 -38.61
C ASN A 29 -6.43 4.00 -37.66
N SER A 30 -6.44 4.33 -36.37
CA SER A 30 -6.14 3.38 -35.32
C SER A 30 -7.41 2.56 -35.12
N THR A 31 -7.36 1.27 -35.42
CA THR A 31 -8.36 0.32 -34.96
C THR A 31 -8.45 0.46 -33.44
N ALA A 32 -9.42 1.26 -32.97
CA ALA A 32 -9.63 1.45 -31.54
C ALA A 32 -9.77 0.07 -30.91
N LYS A 33 -8.91 -0.24 -29.92
CA LYS A 33 -9.12 -1.43 -29.10
C LYS A 33 -10.58 -1.38 -28.62
N PRO A 34 -11.34 -2.48 -28.74
CA PRO A 34 -12.71 -2.51 -28.25
C PRO A 34 -12.72 -2.08 -26.77
N ALA A 35 -13.76 -1.36 -26.37
CA ALA A 35 -13.92 -0.95 -24.97
C ALA A 35 -13.82 -2.20 -24.08
N PRO A 36 -13.16 -2.12 -22.92
CA PRO A 36 -13.04 -3.25 -22.01
C PRO A 36 -14.43 -3.76 -21.65
N THR A 37 -14.65 -5.06 -21.80
CA THR A 37 -15.89 -5.72 -21.41
C THR A 37 -15.83 -6.02 -19.93
N PHE A 38 -16.72 -5.43 -19.12
CA PHE A 38 -16.77 -5.70 -17.69
C PHE A 38 -17.63 -6.94 -17.41
N ASN A 39 -17.08 -7.93 -16.70
CA ASN A 39 -17.79 -9.16 -16.32
C ASN A 39 -18.53 -9.01 -14.99
N VAL A 40 -18.69 -7.77 -14.54
CA VAL A 40 -19.33 -7.43 -13.28
C VAL A 40 -20.50 -6.53 -13.60
N ASN A 41 -21.69 -6.95 -13.20
CA ASN A 41 -22.87 -6.11 -13.33
C ASN A 41 -22.93 -5.17 -12.11
N PRO A 42 -22.71 -3.85 -12.28
CA PRO A 42 -22.67 -2.90 -11.16
C PRO A 42 -24.02 -2.76 -10.42
N THR A 43 -25.10 -3.35 -10.96
CA THR A 43 -26.44 -3.32 -10.36
C THR A 43 -26.85 -4.63 -9.69
N THR A 44 -26.07 -5.71 -9.86
CA THR A 44 -26.41 -7.02 -9.31
C THR A 44 -25.57 -7.32 -8.09
N LYS A 45 -26.22 -7.51 -6.94
CA LYS A 45 -25.56 -7.96 -5.72
C LYS A 45 -25.21 -9.45 -5.82
N LEU A 46 -23.99 -9.77 -5.42
CA LEU A 46 -23.49 -11.13 -5.30
C LEU A 46 -23.80 -11.67 -3.90
N ALA A 47 -24.21 -12.93 -3.84
CA ALA A 47 -24.37 -13.63 -2.57
C ALA A 47 -22.98 -13.97 -1.99
N PRO A 48 -22.80 -13.95 -0.65
CA PRO A 48 -21.55 -14.38 -0.04
C PRO A 48 -21.25 -15.86 -0.34
N THR A 49 -20.06 -16.14 -0.86
CA THR A 49 -19.58 -17.53 -1.07
C THR A 49 -19.20 -18.19 0.27
N PRO A 50 -19.49 -19.49 0.49
CA PRO A 50 -19.11 -20.21 1.72
C PRO A 50 -17.59 -20.27 1.98
N SER A 51 -17.24 -20.40 3.27
CA SER A 51 -16.13 -19.71 3.94
C SER A 51 -14.75 -20.40 3.91
N SER A 52 -13.73 -19.67 3.46
CA SER A 52 -12.39 -19.77 4.02
C SER A 52 -12.32 -19.03 5.36
N GLU A 53 -11.33 -19.38 6.20
CA GLU A 53 -10.99 -18.57 7.37
C GLU A 53 -10.55 -17.16 6.93
N PRO A 54 -10.82 -16.12 7.74
CA PRO A 54 -10.30 -14.79 7.46
C PRO A 54 -8.78 -14.77 7.61
N GLU A 55 -8.12 -14.14 6.65
CA GLU A 55 -6.68 -13.94 6.61
C GLU A 55 -6.32 -12.52 7.08
N LEU A 56 -5.30 -12.44 7.93
CA LEU A 56 -4.68 -11.17 8.33
C LEU A 56 -3.38 -10.98 7.54
N ILE A 57 -3.37 -9.97 6.68
CA ILE A 57 -2.23 -9.51 5.91
C ILE A 57 -1.57 -8.36 6.65
N VAL A 58 -0.24 -8.32 6.68
CA VAL A 58 0.50 -7.27 7.40
C VAL A 58 1.46 -6.56 6.47
N LEU A 59 1.34 -5.23 6.42
CA LEU A 59 2.34 -4.36 5.80
C LEU A 59 3.32 -3.81 6.84
N VAL A 60 4.61 -4.01 6.57
CA VAL A 60 5.74 -3.58 7.39
C VAL A 60 6.66 -2.66 6.59
N ARG A 61 7.32 -1.72 7.29
CA ARG A 61 8.20 -0.70 6.69
C ARG A 61 9.66 -0.78 7.12
N ASN A 62 10.01 -1.77 7.93
CA ASN A 62 11.40 -2.10 8.28
C ASN A 62 11.54 -3.58 8.68
N LEU A 63 12.79 -4.04 8.82
CA LEU A 63 13.13 -5.43 9.14
C LEU A 63 12.70 -5.86 10.55
N ASP A 64 12.72 -4.97 11.54
CA ASP A 64 12.29 -5.27 12.90
C ASP A 64 10.79 -5.57 12.98
N GLN A 65 9.99 -4.84 12.20
CA GLN A 65 8.56 -5.09 12.03
C GLN A 65 8.32 -6.38 11.25
N LEU A 66 9.11 -6.64 10.21
CA LEU A 66 9.03 -7.89 9.43
C LEU A 66 9.28 -9.10 10.34
N GLN A 67 10.35 -9.07 11.12
CA GLN A 67 10.70 -10.13 12.05
C GLN A 67 9.59 -10.38 13.08
N ALA A 68 8.99 -9.32 13.62
CA ALA A 68 7.84 -9.40 14.51
C ALA A 68 6.62 -10.05 13.82
N ALA A 69 6.32 -9.67 12.57
CA ALA A 69 5.18 -10.22 11.84
C ALA A 69 5.38 -11.70 11.46
N ILE A 70 6.62 -12.10 11.11
CA ILE A 70 6.99 -13.50 10.91
C ILE A 70 6.83 -14.30 12.20
N GLN A 71 7.31 -13.77 13.34
CA GLN A 71 7.15 -14.41 14.65
C GLN A 71 5.68 -14.60 15.03
N ALA A 72 4.80 -13.66 14.65
CA ALA A 72 3.37 -13.76 14.90
C ALA A 72 2.63 -14.73 13.95
N GLY A 73 3.35 -15.44 13.06
CA GLY A 73 2.79 -16.45 12.18
C GLY A 73 1.97 -15.90 11.03
N ILE A 74 2.25 -14.67 10.57
CA ILE A 74 1.55 -14.07 9.43
C ILE A 74 1.91 -14.80 8.13
N ALA A 75 0.87 -15.20 7.39
CA ALA A 75 1.01 -15.95 6.14
C ALA A 75 1.32 -15.04 4.94
N THR A 76 0.81 -13.81 4.89
CA THR A 76 1.03 -12.87 3.79
C THR A 76 1.56 -11.54 4.33
N LEU A 77 2.75 -11.17 3.88
CA LEU A 77 3.49 -9.98 4.32
C LEU A 77 3.74 -9.06 3.14
N TYR A 78 3.48 -7.76 3.33
CA TYR A 78 3.86 -6.71 2.41
C TYR A 78 5.03 -5.92 2.99
N CYS A 79 6.09 -5.71 2.20
CA CYS A 79 7.24 -4.90 2.61
C CYS A 79 7.29 -3.61 1.80
N GLU A 80 7.24 -2.47 2.47
CA GLU A 80 7.43 -1.13 1.90
C GLU A 80 8.60 -0.45 2.60
N PHE A 81 9.82 -0.73 2.14
CA PHE A 81 11.04 -0.21 2.75
C PHE A 81 11.52 1.06 2.05
N GLU A 82 12.11 1.96 2.83
CA GLU A 82 12.73 3.19 2.31
C GLU A 82 13.96 2.87 1.46
N ASP A 83 14.73 1.84 1.85
CA ASP A 83 15.89 1.35 1.12
C ASP A 83 15.58 0.01 0.40
N PRO A 84 15.47 0.00 -0.94
CA PRO A 84 15.20 -1.22 -1.69
C PRO A 84 16.25 -2.32 -1.51
N ARG A 85 17.47 -1.99 -1.06
CA ARG A 85 18.52 -2.98 -0.80
C ARG A 85 18.13 -3.93 0.33
N ALA A 86 17.36 -3.45 1.30
CA ALA A 86 16.88 -4.24 2.44
C ALA A 86 15.86 -5.33 2.03
N TYR A 87 15.27 -5.25 0.83
CA TYR A 87 14.36 -6.31 0.37
C TYR A 87 15.05 -7.67 0.20
N LYS A 88 16.33 -7.69 -0.18
CA LYS A 88 17.09 -8.96 -0.25
C LYS A 88 17.24 -9.61 1.11
N GLU A 89 17.42 -8.80 2.17
CA GLU A 89 17.49 -9.28 3.54
C GLU A 89 16.12 -9.77 4.03
N ALA A 90 15.03 -9.05 3.72
CA ALA A 90 13.67 -9.51 4.00
C ALA A 90 13.38 -10.90 3.40
N MET A 91 13.80 -11.14 2.15
CA MET A 91 13.62 -12.46 1.53
C MET A 91 14.42 -13.56 2.21
N GLN A 92 15.56 -13.24 2.86
CA GLN A 92 16.35 -14.19 3.64
C GLN A 92 15.73 -14.50 5.01
N MET A 93 14.92 -13.60 5.57
CA MET A 93 14.21 -13.79 6.84
C MET A 93 13.01 -14.75 6.71
N LYS A 94 12.54 -15.03 5.49
CA LYS A 94 11.41 -15.92 5.24
C LYS A 94 11.65 -17.33 5.85
N PRO A 95 10.71 -17.85 6.67
CA PRO A 95 10.79 -19.23 7.18
C PRO A 95 10.96 -20.24 6.04
N GLY A 96 11.93 -21.15 6.16
CA GLY A 96 12.29 -22.11 5.09
C GLY A 96 13.16 -21.54 3.96
N GLY A 97 13.51 -20.25 3.98
CA GLY A 97 14.39 -19.61 2.98
C GLY A 97 15.84 -20.12 3.01
N ARG A 98 16.33 -20.55 4.18
CA ARG A 98 17.68 -21.12 4.33
C ARG A 98 17.85 -22.48 3.64
N GLU A 99 16.83 -23.32 3.66
CA GLU A 99 16.89 -24.66 3.04
C GLU A 99 17.00 -24.61 1.50
N LYS A 100 16.48 -23.57 0.84
CA LYS A 100 16.66 -23.42 -0.63
C LYS A 100 18.05 -22.91 -1.03
N ALA A 101 18.73 -22.15 -0.16
CA ALA A 101 20.09 -21.69 -0.42
C ALA A 101 21.12 -22.82 -0.21
N GLU A 102 20.92 -23.68 0.79
CA GLU A 102 21.79 -24.83 1.07
C GLU A 102 21.44 -26.09 0.25
N SER A 103 20.18 -26.34 -0.12
CA SER A 103 19.82 -27.49 -0.98
C SER A 103 20.20 -27.32 -2.45
N ARG A 104 20.59 -26.11 -2.90
CA ARG A 104 21.33 -25.96 -4.17
C ARG A 104 22.79 -26.46 -4.07
N ARG A 105 23.33 -26.63 -2.87
CA ARG A 105 24.69 -27.17 -2.62
C ARG A 105 24.68 -28.63 -2.18
N GLN A 106 23.61 -29.17 -1.63
CA GLN A 106 23.52 -30.57 -1.23
C GLN A 106 22.29 -31.24 -1.84
N LYS A 107 22.45 -31.72 -3.08
CA LYS A 107 21.72 -32.90 -3.56
C LYS A 107 22.40 -34.14 -2.95
N ALA A 108 21.93 -34.57 -1.79
CA ALA A 108 21.92 -35.97 -1.35
C ALA A 108 21.39 -36.04 0.08
N GLU A 109 20.34 -36.85 0.27
CA GLU A 109 20.03 -37.58 1.51
C GLU A 109 19.58 -36.76 2.75
N VAL A 110 18.27 -36.77 3.02
CA VAL A 110 17.60 -37.64 4.01
C VAL A 110 16.23 -37.02 4.32
N GLN A 111 15.17 -37.78 4.05
CA GLN A 111 13.82 -37.54 4.54
C GLN A 111 13.76 -37.87 6.04
N ASN A 112 13.33 -36.91 6.86
CA ASN A 112 12.33 -37.06 7.95
C ASN A 112 12.51 -35.98 9.01
N ALA A 113 11.60 -35.02 9.06
CA ALA A 113 11.20 -34.36 10.29
C ALA A 113 9.76 -33.85 10.13
N HIS A 114 8.84 -34.45 10.88
CA HIS A 114 7.52 -33.89 11.14
C HIS A 114 7.70 -32.61 11.98
N SER A 115 7.90 -31.48 11.32
CA SER A 115 7.67 -30.17 11.93
C SER A 115 6.22 -29.75 11.65
N PRO A 116 5.52 -29.13 12.61
CA PRO A 116 4.19 -28.59 12.38
C PRO A 116 4.25 -27.66 11.18
N SER A 117 3.40 -27.92 10.18
CA SER A 117 3.36 -27.19 8.92
C SER A 117 2.86 -25.77 9.18
N HIS A 118 3.77 -24.85 9.51
CA HIS A 118 3.48 -23.43 9.41
C HIS A 118 3.10 -23.13 7.96
N PRO A 119 2.01 -22.39 7.70
CA PRO A 119 1.67 -21.97 6.34
C PRO A 119 2.87 -21.25 5.72
N LEU A 120 3.17 -21.55 4.46
CA LEU A 120 4.26 -20.93 3.72
C LEU A 120 4.06 -19.42 3.69
N THR A 121 4.88 -18.67 4.44
CA THR A 121 4.85 -17.21 4.43
C THR A 121 5.15 -16.70 3.03
N THR A 122 4.30 -15.84 2.48
CA THR A 122 4.52 -15.14 1.21
C THR A 122 4.88 -13.69 1.47
N ILE A 123 5.88 -13.18 0.75
CA ILE A 123 6.34 -11.80 0.86
C ILE A 123 6.12 -11.12 -0.49
N PHE A 124 5.29 -10.08 -0.48
CA PHE A 124 5.17 -9.15 -1.60
C PHE A 124 5.93 -7.87 -1.27
N VAL A 125 6.59 -7.31 -2.28
CA VAL A 125 7.37 -6.08 -2.12
C VAL A 125 6.68 -4.92 -2.83
N ALA A 126 6.58 -3.78 -2.16
CA ALA A 126 6.00 -2.56 -2.69
C ALA A 126 7.08 -1.68 -3.35
N PRO A 127 6.95 -1.31 -4.63
CA PRO A 127 7.74 -0.23 -5.20
C PRO A 127 7.26 1.13 -4.67
N PRO A 128 8.01 2.23 -4.94
CA PRO A 128 7.57 3.57 -4.58
C PRO A 128 6.20 3.92 -5.16
N ARG A 129 5.43 4.79 -4.50
CA ARG A 129 4.10 5.19 -4.99
C ARG A 129 4.18 6.03 -6.26
N ILE A 130 5.24 6.81 -6.41
CA ILE A 130 5.50 7.64 -7.58
C ILE A 130 6.67 7.06 -8.36
N THR A 131 6.50 6.97 -9.68
CA THR A 131 7.54 6.60 -10.63
C THR A 131 7.69 7.76 -11.61
N LYS A 132 8.90 8.29 -11.77
CA LYS A 132 9.20 9.30 -12.79
C LYS A 132 9.96 8.71 -13.98
N PRO A 133 9.90 9.36 -15.16
CA PRO A 133 10.79 9.05 -16.25
C PRO A 133 12.25 9.02 -15.79
N GLY A 134 12.98 7.96 -16.14
CA GLY A 134 14.37 7.75 -15.72
C GLY A 134 14.55 7.03 -14.38
N GLU A 135 13.48 6.71 -13.65
CA GLU A 135 13.54 6.02 -12.35
C GLU A 135 13.25 4.52 -12.44
N THR A 136 13.19 3.95 -13.65
CA THR A 136 12.96 2.51 -13.87
C THR A 136 13.97 1.64 -13.13
N TRP A 137 15.20 2.14 -12.92
CA TRP A 137 16.23 1.46 -12.12
C TRP A 137 15.77 1.14 -10.69
N ILE A 138 14.88 1.95 -10.08
CA ILE A 138 14.32 1.66 -8.75
C ILE A 138 13.45 0.40 -8.83
N LEU A 139 12.64 0.27 -9.89
CA LEU A 139 11.80 -0.90 -10.11
C LEU A 139 12.64 -2.15 -10.40
N GLU A 140 13.75 -2.01 -11.13
CA GLU A 140 14.72 -3.10 -11.34
C GLU A 140 15.36 -3.54 -10.02
N GLN A 141 15.75 -2.60 -9.15
CA GLN A 141 16.27 -2.93 -7.82
C GLN A 141 15.24 -3.67 -6.97
N VAL A 142 13.99 -3.20 -6.96
CA VAL A 142 12.87 -3.89 -6.31
C VAL A 142 12.71 -5.30 -6.88
N ARG A 143 12.70 -5.47 -8.20
CA ARG A 143 12.55 -6.78 -8.84
C ARG A 143 13.70 -7.73 -8.50
N SER A 144 14.92 -7.20 -8.35
CA SER A 144 16.14 -7.98 -8.07
C SER A 144 16.14 -8.77 -6.76
N CYS A 145 15.22 -8.49 -5.83
CA CYS A 145 15.07 -9.28 -4.60
C CYS A 145 14.38 -10.63 -4.83
N ASN A 146 13.74 -10.85 -5.98
CA ASN A 146 12.96 -12.05 -6.30
C ASN A 146 11.91 -12.38 -5.23
N ALA A 147 11.10 -11.38 -4.88
CA ALA A 147 9.95 -11.55 -3.99
C ALA A 147 8.95 -12.57 -4.53
N ASP A 148 8.04 -13.05 -3.67
CA ASP A 148 6.97 -13.96 -4.12
C ASP A 148 5.94 -13.24 -5.01
N GLY A 149 5.92 -11.90 -4.96
CA GLY A 149 5.13 -11.02 -5.82
C GLY A 149 5.38 -9.54 -5.51
N TYR A 150 4.65 -8.65 -6.19
CA TYR A 150 4.80 -7.20 -6.07
C TYR A 150 3.45 -6.51 -5.80
N LEU A 151 3.49 -5.48 -4.95
CA LEU A 151 2.33 -4.67 -4.60
C LEU A 151 2.30 -3.43 -5.51
N ILE A 152 1.37 -3.39 -6.47
CA ILE A 152 1.30 -2.41 -7.55
C ILE A 152 0.51 -1.18 -7.15
N ARG A 153 1.13 0.00 -7.30
CA ARG A 153 0.66 1.28 -6.73
C ARG A 153 0.34 2.35 -7.79
N ASN A 154 0.75 2.12 -9.04
CA ASN A 154 0.47 3.02 -10.16
C ASN A 154 0.49 2.27 -11.51
N TYR A 155 0.15 2.98 -12.59
CA TYR A 155 0.05 2.37 -13.92
C TYR A 155 1.40 1.96 -14.54
N ASP A 156 2.48 2.70 -14.29
CA ASP A 156 3.80 2.37 -14.83
C ASP A 156 4.26 0.99 -14.33
N GLN A 157 3.91 0.68 -13.08
CA GLN A 157 4.22 -0.61 -12.45
C GLN A 157 3.42 -1.77 -13.04
N LEU A 158 2.19 -1.55 -13.52
CA LEU A 158 1.40 -2.61 -14.16
C LEU A 158 2.11 -3.17 -15.39
N GLN A 159 2.68 -2.30 -16.22
CA GLN A 159 3.42 -2.72 -17.41
C GLN A 159 4.76 -3.35 -17.04
N PHE A 160 5.46 -2.81 -16.03
CA PHE A 160 6.78 -3.29 -15.64
C PHE A 160 6.75 -4.70 -15.02
N PHE A 161 5.76 -4.97 -14.15
CA PHE A 161 5.62 -6.24 -13.41
C PHE A 161 4.59 -7.20 -14.04
N LYS A 162 4.19 -6.98 -15.30
CA LYS A 162 3.12 -7.76 -15.99
C LYS A 162 3.31 -9.29 -16.00
N ASP A 163 4.56 -9.75 -15.92
CA ASP A 163 4.92 -11.17 -15.97
C ASP A 163 5.16 -11.75 -14.55
N ASP A 164 4.94 -10.94 -13.51
CA ASP A 164 5.08 -11.33 -12.11
C ASP A 164 3.72 -11.43 -11.40
N ARG A 165 3.72 -12.06 -10.23
CA ARG A 165 2.58 -12.09 -9.33
C ARG A 165 2.32 -10.69 -8.77
N CYS A 166 1.14 -10.15 -9.01
CA CYS A 166 0.82 -8.76 -8.69
C CYS A 166 -0.46 -8.63 -7.86
N ILE A 167 -0.40 -7.77 -6.84
CA ILE A 167 -1.56 -7.32 -6.06
C ILE A 167 -1.71 -5.83 -6.24
N GLY A 168 -2.92 -5.33 -6.49
CA GLY A 168 -3.19 -3.89 -6.58
C GLY A 168 -3.32 -3.27 -5.20
N ASP A 169 -2.56 -2.22 -4.92
CA ASP A 169 -2.61 -1.48 -3.65
C ASP A 169 -3.74 -0.45 -3.61
N PHE A 170 -4.01 0.11 -2.43
CA PHE A 170 -5.08 1.10 -2.21
C PHE A 170 -4.96 2.32 -3.12
N SER A 171 -3.72 2.64 -3.54
CA SER A 171 -3.38 3.78 -4.39
C SER A 171 -3.87 3.65 -5.85
N LEU A 172 -4.32 2.46 -6.26
CA LEU A 172 -5.04 2.28 -7.52
C LEU A 172 -6.49 2.81 -7.46
N ASN A 173 -6.95 3.27 -6.29
CA ASN A 173 -8.25 3.89 -6.07
C ASN A 173 -9.42 3.02 -6.52
N VAL A 174 -9.39 1.74 -6.16
CA VAL A 174 -10.50 0.81 -6.42
C VAL A 174 -11.69 1.17 -5.54
N ALA A 175 -12.57 1.99 -6.09
CA ALA A 175 -13.72 2.58 -5.40
C ALA A 175 -15.09 2.05 -5.87
N ASN A 176 -15.10 1.27 -6.96
CA ASN A 176 -16.33 0.75 -7.57
C ASN A 176 -16.05 -0.58 -8.31
N PRO A 177 -17.07 -1.41 -8.57
CA PRO A 177 -16.91 -2.72 -9.21
C PRO A 177 -16.38 -2.67 -10.64
N LEU A 178 -16.60 -1.57 -11.40
CA LEU A 178 -16.08 -1.44 -12.76
C LEU A 178 -14.57 -1.29 -12.75
N THR A 179 -14.03 -0.45 -11.85
CA THR A 179 -12.59 -0.32 -11.62
C THR A 179 -11.98 -1.63 -11.14
N ALA A 180 -12.65 -2.35 -10.24
CA ALA A 180 -12.18 -3.67 -9.80
C ALA A 180 -12.11 -4.66 -10.97
N SER A 181 -13.18 -4.74 -11.78
CA SER A 181 -13.25 -5.57 -12.98
C SER A 181 -12.15 -5.23 -13.98
N TYR A 182 -11.90 -3.93 -14.21
CA TYR A 182 -10.87 -3.46 -15.11
C TYR A 182 -9.50 -4.03 -14.73
N PHE A 183 -9.07 -3.83 -13.47
CA PHE A 183 -7.75 -4.29 -13.03
C PHE A 183 -7.62 -5.81 -13.00
N LYS A 184 -8.69 -6.53 -12.62
CA LYS A 184 -8.70 -8.00 -12.62
C LYS A 184 -8.57 -8.58 -14.03
N GLN A 185 -9.20 -7.96 -15.03
CA GLN A 185 -9.26 -8.53 -16.37
C GLN A 185 -8.11 -8.07 -17.26
N GLU A 186 -7.81 -6.78 -17.28
CA GLU A 186 -6.81 -6.22 -18.19
C GLU A 186 -5.38 -6.50 -17.71
N PHE A 187 -5.18 -6.62 -16.40
CA PHE A 187 -3.84 -6.78 -15.79
C PHE A 187 -3.69 -8.06 -14.96
N GLY A 188 -4.75 -8.87 -14.81
CA GLY A 188 -4.65 -10.17 -14.14
C GLY A 188 -4.23 -10.09 -12.66
N LEU A 189 -4.46 -8.96 -11.97
CA LEU A 189 -4.05 -8.80 -10.58
C LEU A 189 -4.70 -9.87 -9.69
N GLU A 190 -3.94 -10.48 -8.78
CA GLU A 190 -4.44 -11.56 -7.90
C GLU A 190 -5.52 -11.05 -6.95
N ARG A 191 -5.28 -9.86 -6.38
CA ARG A 191 -6.17 -9.18 -5.43
C ARG A 191 -6.04 -7.66 -5.57
N LEU A 192 -7.03 -6.93 -5.09
CA LEU A 192 -7.09 -5.47 -5.10
C LEU A 192 -7.43 -4.95 -3.70
N THR A 193 -6.64 -4.01 -3.17
CA THR A 193 -6.99 -3.30 -1.95
C THR A 193 -8.03 -2.23 -2.25
N ALA A 194 -9.13 -2.23 -1.50
CA ALA A 194 -10.17 -1.21 -1.59
C ALA A 194 -9.62 0.19 -1.27
N SER A 195 -10.12 1.21 -1.98
CA SER A 195 -9.68 2.60 -1.77
C SER A 195 -9.94 3.07 -0.34
N TYR A 196 -9.02 3.87 0.19
CA TYR A 196 -9.16 4.53 1.48
C TYR A 196 -10.18 5.68 1.47
N ASP A 197 -10.61 6.13 0.29
CA ASP A 197 -11.62 7.18 0.17
C ASP A 197 -13.03 6.67 0.48
N LEU A 198 -13.24 5.35 0.50
CA LEU A 198 -14.54 4.76 0.75
C LEU A 198 -14.89 4.85 2.24
N ASN A 199 -16.07 5.39 2.53
CA ASN A 199 -16.70 5.16 3.83
C ASN A 199 -17.26 3.73 3.93
N ILE A 200 -17.69 3.33 5.13
CA ILE A 200 -18.19 1.97 5.37
C ILE A 200 -19.35 1.56 4.47
N HIS A 201 -20.29 2.46 4.13
CA HIS A 201 -21.42 2.11 3.27
C HIS A 201 -20.96 1.88 1.83
N GLN A 202 -20.09 2.74 1.31
CA GLN A 202 -19.54 2.59 -0.03
C GLN A 202 -18.65 1.35 -0.14
N LEU A 203 -17.91 1.02 0.91
CA LEU A 203 -17.13 -0.22 0.96
C LEU A 203 -18.05 -1.46 0.88
N GLU A 204 -19.17 -1.45 1.59
CA GLU A 204 -20.11 -2.57 1.55
C GLU A 204 -20.82 -2.70 0.20
N ASP A 205 -21.16 -1.57 -0.41
CA ASP A 205 -21.65 -1.57 -1.79
C ASP A 205 -20.59 -2.17 -2.73
N LEU A 206 -19.32 -1.79 -2.60
CA LEU A 206 -18.24 -2.39 -3.39
C LEU A 206 -18.14 -3.91 -3.17
N LEU A 207 -18.12 -4.36 -1.91
CA LEU A 207 -18.00 -5.77 -1.53
C LEU A 207 -19.17 -6.61 -2.04
N THR A 208 -20.40 -6.06 -1.99
CA THR A 208 -21.58 -6.79 -2.46
C THR A 208 -21.71 -6.84 -3.98
N HIS A 209 -20.92 -6.09 -4.73
CA HIS A 209 -20.92 -6.10 -6.20
C HIS A 209 -19.62 -6.64 -6.79
N CYS A 210 -18.71 -7.19 -5.98
CA CYS A 210 -17.49 -7.86 -6.45
C CYS A 210 -17.42 -9.29 -5.90
N PRO A 211 -16.77 -10.23 -6.61
CA PRO A 211 -16.39 -11.51 -6.02
C PRO A 211 -15.57 -11.31 -4.73
N ASN A 212 -15.88 -12.08 -3.69
CA ASN A 212 -15.32 -11.89 -2.34
C ASN A 212 -13.81 -12.09 -2.25
N ASP A 213 -13.22 -12.85 -3.17
CA ASP A 213 -11.80 -13.14 -3.26
C ASP A 213 -11.00 -12.05 -3.98
N TRP A 214 -11.68 -11.11 -4.66
CA TRP A 214 -11.01 -10.04 -5.38
C TRP A 214 -10.44 -8.96 -4.46
N LEU A 215 -11.06 -8.74 -3.31
CA LEU A 215 -10.85 -7.53 -2.53
C LEU A 215 -10.12 -7.80 -1.22
N GLU A 216 -9.24 -6.87 -0.87
CA GLU A 216 -8.58 -6.73 0.41
C GLU A 216 -9.05 -5.44 1.09
N VAL A 217 -9.31 -5.48 2.39
CA VAL A 217 -9.76 -4.31 3.15
C VAL A 217 -8.72 -3.98 4.22
N THR A 218 -8.19 -2.76 4.20
CA THR A 218 -7.30 -2.30 5.27
C THR A 218 -8.11 -1.86 6.47
N ILE A 219 -7.83 -2.42 7.64
CA ILE A 219 -8.57 -2.23 8.89
C ILE A 219 -7.73 -1.58 10.00
N HIS A 220 -6.46 -1.31 9.74
CA HIS A 220 -5.56 -0.57 10.63
C HIS A 220 -4.51 0.16 9.80
N GLN A 221 -4.42 1.48 9.94
CA GLN A 221 -3.43 2.26 9.22
C GLN A 221 -3.25 3.65 9.81
N HIS A 222 -2.07 4.22 9.66
CA HIS A 222 -1.90 5.67 9.72
C HIS A 222 -2.23 6.23 8.33
N MET A 223 -3.21 7.12 8.22
CA MET A 223 -3.61 7.67 6.93
C MET A 223 -2.47 8.52 6.34
N PRO A 224 -1.98 8.26 5.11
CA PRO A 224 -1.04 9.15 4.45
C PRO A 224 -1.73 10.49 4.14
N MET A 225 -1.17 11.59 4.64
CA MET A 225 -1.74 12.94 4.53
C MET A 225 -1.16 13.70 3.35
N PHE A 226 0.16 13.86 3.32
CA PHE A 226 0.86 14.64 2.30
C PHE A 226 1.96 13.79 1.68
N HIS A 227 2.11 13.89 0.37
CA HIS A 227 3.25 13.35 -0.35
C HIS A 227 3.98 14.51 -1.03
N MET A 228 5.29 14.58 -0.87
CA MET A 228 6.11 15.71 -1.33
C MET A 228 7.36 15.21 -2.05
N GLU A 229 7.70 15.87 -3.15
CA GLU A 229 8.95 15.63 -3.88
C GLU A 229 10.16 16.18 -3.12
N HIS A 230 9.95 17.22 -2.32
CA HIS A 230 11.02 17.86 -1.57
C HIS A 230 11.43 16.99 -0.38
N CYS A 231 12.70 16.54 -0.38
CA CYS A 231 13.25 15.74 0.72
C CYS A 231 13.61 16.61 1.93
N VAL A 232 12.70 16.69 2.91
CA VAL A 232 12.88 17.41 4.18
C VAL A 232 14.12 16.89 4.93
N PHE A 233 14.41 15.59 4.85
CA PHE A 233 15.60 15.02 5.47
C PHE A 233 16.88 15.60 4.87
N CYS A 234 16.97 15.69 3.53
CA CYS A 234 18.11 16.31 2.87
C CYS A 234 18.21 17.79 3.21
N ALA A 235 17.08 18.50 3.15
CA ALA A 235 17.05 19.95 3.29
C ALA A 235 17.39 20.46 4.69
N PHE A 236 17.08 19.70 5.74
CA PHE A 236 17.23 20.16 7.12
C PHE A 236 18.19 19.33 7.98
N LEU A 237 18.57 18.12 7.54
CA LEU A 237 19.45 17.22 8.30
C LEU A 237 20.73 16.85 7.52
N SER A 238 21.06 17.61 6.47
CA SER A 238 22.28 17.43 5.68
C SER A 238 22.78 18.77 5.14
N GLU A 239 24.08 18.83 4.85
CA GLU A 239 24.71 19.90 4.06
C GLU A 239 24.65 19.61 2.55
N GLY A 240 24.15 18.43 2.16
CA GLY A 240 23.99 18.03 0.77
C GLY A 240 22.77 18.66 0.09
N THR A 241 22.74 18.61 -1.23
CA THR A 241 21.71 19.22 -2.09
C THR A 241 20.77 18.20 -2.72
N ASP A 242 21.18 16.93 -2.83
CA ASP A 242 20.42 15.87 -3.48
C ASP A 242 20.79 14.46 -2.98
N TYR A 243 20.17 13.43 -3.56
CA TYR A 243 20.35 12.03 -3.17
C TYR A 243 21.78 11.50 -3.33
N THR A 244 22.63 12.15 -4.13
CA THR A 244 24.01 11.72 -4.39
C THR A 244 24.98 12.16 -3.29
N ASN A 245 24.66 13.25 -2.57
CA ASN A 245 25.56 13.86 -1.59
C ASN A 245 24.92 14.12 -0.21
N CYS A 246 23.64 13.81 0.00
CA CYS A 246 22.97 14.08 1.27
C CYS A 246 23.42 13.18 2.44
N GLY A 247 24.13 12.08 2.18
CA GLY A 247 24.55 11.14 3.24
C GLY A 247 23.41 10.30 3.85
N ARG A 248 22.22 10.34 3.23
CA ARG A 248 21.02 9.57 3.57
C ARG A 248 20.56 9.68 5.04
N PRO A 249 20.33 10.90 5.56
CA PRO A 249 19.83 11.10 6.92
C PRO A 249 18.48 10.41 7.17
N CYS A 250 17.66 10.24 6.14
CA CYS A 250 16.38 9.51 6.23
C CYS A 250 16.51 8.06 6.71
N GLU A 251 17.66 7.40 6.47
CA GLU A 251 17.88 6.01 6.92
C GLU A 251 18.28 5.93 8.41
N LYS A 252 18.63 7.05 9.04
CA LYS A 252 19.21 7.10 10.40
C LYS A 252 18.37 7.86 11.41
N HIS A 253 17.48 8.72 10.93
CA HIS A 253 16.69 9.62 11.77
C HIS A 253 15.20 9.36 11.62
N GLU A 254 14.50 9.31 12.75
CA GLU A 254 13.05 9.41 12.77
C GLU A 254 12.65 10.88 12.85
N VAL A 255 11.84 11.35 11.90
CA VAL A 255 11.35 12.73 11.85
C VAL A 255 9.85 12.75 12.06
N LYS A 256 9.39 13.65 12.93
CA LYS A 256 7.97 13.92 13.15
C LYS A 256 7.68 15.40 12.93
N LEU A 257 6.54 15.69 12.31
CA LEU A 257 6.01 17.04 12.15
C LEU A 257 4.92 17.28 13.17
N ARG A 258 5.09 18.31 14.01
CA ARG A 258 4.09 18.66 15.03
C ARG A 258 3.09 19.66 14.47
N ASP A 259 1.80 19.37 14.59
CA ASP A 259 0.74 20.29 14.19
C ASP A 259 0.47 21.39 15.25
N ARG A 260 -0.47 22.29 14.95
CA ARG A 260 -0.87 23.40 15.84
C ARG A 260 -1.51 22.97 17.16
N ILE A 261 -2.03 21.74 17.25
CA ILE A 261 -2.66 21.19 18.47
C ILE A 261 -1.72 20.22 19.20
N GLY A 262 -0.48 20.05 18.73
CA GLY A 262 0.55 19.24 19.36
C GLY A 262 0.63 17.79 18.87
N THR A 263 -0.19 17.38 17.91
CA THR A 263 -0.12 16.03 17.32
C THR A 263 1.17 15.87 16.55
N GLU A 264 1.89 14.77 16.80
CA GLU A 264 3.12 14.44 16.06
C GLU A 264 2.81 13.49 14.91
N HIS A 265 3.00 13.96 13.68
CA HIS A 265 2.80 13.23 12.44
C HIS A 265 4.12 12.64 11.96
N ILE A 266 4.09 11.41 11.44
CA ILE A 266 5.31 10.67 11.10
C ILE A 266 5.73 11.03 9.67
N LEU A 267 7.00 11.36 9.46
CA LEU A 267 7.56 11.60 8.14
C LEU A 267 8.43 10.40 7.71
N LYS A 268 8.16 9.83 6.54
CA LYS A 268 8.98 8.75 5.95
C LYS A 268 9.42 9.12 4.54
N ALA A 269 10.62 8.71 4.16
CA ALA A 269 11.13 8.86 2.80
C ALA A 269 10.93 7.57 2.01
N ASP A 270 10.66 7.65 0.71
CA ASP A 270 10.75 6.49 -0.18
C ASP A 270 12.11 6.43 -0.89
N ALA A 271 12.31 5.35 -1.66
CA ALA A 271 13.53 5.10 -2.42
C ALA A 271 13.85 6.18 -3.48
N GLY A 272 12.85 6.99 -3.88
CA GLY A 272 13.02 8.13 -4.78
C GLY A 272 13.21 9.46 -4.05
N CYS A 273 13.56 9.42 -2.75
CA CYS A 273 13.72 10.59 -1.87
C CYS A 273 12.46 11.44 -1.68
N ARG A 274 11.28 10.89 -1.97
CA ARG A 274 9.99 11.59 -1.75
C ARG A 274 9.53 11.35 -0.33
N ASN A 275 8.94 12.35 0.31
CA ASN A 275 8.46 12.18 1.68
C ASN A 275 6.96 12.02 1.74
N THR A 276 6.52 11.14 2.63
CA THR A 276 5.12 10.99 3.02
C THR A 276 4.96 11.36 4.48
N VAL A 277 4.03 12.27 4.76
CA VAL A 277 3.55 12.56 6.12
C VAL A 277 2.37 11.64 6.40
N PHE A 278 2.47 10.83 7.44
CA PHE A 278 1.40 9.98 7.94
C PHE A 278 0.73 10.62 9.16
N ASN A 279 -0.58 10.45 9.29
CA ASN A 279 -1.32 10.91 10.47
C ASN A 279 -0.67 10.35 11.74
N GLY A 280 -0.52 11.16 12.80
CA GLY A 280 0.09 10.70 14.05
C GLY A 280 -0.73 9.65 14.80
N THR A 281 -2.04 9.57 14.51
CA THR A 281 -2.92 8.56 15.10
C THR A 281 -3.36 7.55 14.05
N ALA A 282 -3.19 6.26 14.36
CA ALA A 282 -3.72 5.19 13.52
C ALA A 282 -5.26 5.14 13.61
N GLN A 283 -5.86 4.85 12.46
CA GLN A 283 -7.26 4.56 12.28
C GLN A 283 -7.50 3.05 12.41
N THR A 284 -8.70 2.68 12.87
CA THR A 284 -9.13 1.28 12.92
C THR A 284 -10.56 1.08 12.41
N GLY A 285 -10.74 0.03 11.61
CA GLY A 285 -12.04 -0.50 11.19
C GLY A 285 -12.56 -1.65 12.05
N ALA A 286 -11.97 -1.89 13.23
CA ALA A 286 -12.24 -3.06 14.07
C ALA A 286 -13.73 -3.28 14.39
N GLU A 287 -14.50 -2.21 14.62
CA GLU A 287 -15.94 -2.30 14.91
C GLU A 287 -16.77 -2.81 13.71
N SER A 288 -16.26 -2.64 12.48
CA SER A 288 -16.93 -3.08 11.26
C SER A 288 -16.60 -4.53 10.88
N ILE A 289 -15.58 -5.17 11.47
CA ILE A 289 -15.11 -6.50 11.04
C ILE A 289 -16.23 -7.54 11.04
N LYS A 290 -17.05 -7.61 12.11
CA LYS A 290 -18.18 -8.56 12.17
C LYS A 290 -19.17 -8.36 11.02
N ARG A 291 -19.38 -7.10 10.58
CA ARG A 291 -20.25 -6.76 9.46
C ARG A 291 -19.62 -7.17 8.14
N LEU A 292 -18.34 -6.87 7.94
CA LEU A 292 -17.59 -7.23 6.73
C LEU A 292 -17.47 -8.76 6.55
N LEU A 293 -17.23 -9.50 7.62
CA LEU A 293 -17.21 -10.98 7.60
C LEU A 293 -18.55 -11.57 7.13
N LYS A 294 -19.68 -10.99 7.56
CA LYS A 294 -21.02 -11.41 7.12
C LYS A 294 -21.27 -11.15 5.63
N LEU A 295 -20.62 -10.13 5.06
CA LEU A 295 -20.66 -9.86 3.63
C LEU A 295 -19.73 -10.77 2.81
N GLY A 296 -18.96 -11.64 3.48
CA GLY A 296 -18.07 -12.59 2.82
C GLY A 296 -16.62 -12.09 2.68
N GLN A 297 -16.28 -10.90 3.17
CA GLN A 297 -14.90 -10.42 3.17
C GLN A 297 -14.03 -11.32 4.04
N ARG A 298 -12.86 -11.72 3.54
CA ARG A 298 -11.91 -12.58 4.26
C ARG A 298 -10.49 -12.03 4.31
N GLN A 299 -10.14 -11.10 3.43
CA GLN A 299 -8.78 -10.58 3.32
C GLN A 299 -8.68 -9.22 4.03
N PHE A 300 -8.05 -9.20 5.21
CA PHE A 300 -7.94 -7.99 6.03
C PHE A 300 -6.48 -7.58 6.18
N ARG A 301 -6.18 -6.31 5.91
CA ARG A 301 -4.82 -5.76 6.01
C ARG A 301 -4.67 -4.85 7.21
N ILE A 302 -3.53 -4.92 7.86
CA ILE A 302 -3.06 -3.93 8.83
C ILE A 302 -1.70 -3.38 8.41
N GLU A 303 -1.48 -2.09 8.60
CA GLU A 303 -0.24 -1.42 8.21
C GLU A 303 0.44 -0.75 9.38
N PHE A 304 1.76 -0.90 9.43
CA PHE A 304 2.63 -0.24 10.40
C PHE A 304 3.53 0.78 9.72
N VAL A 305 3.79 1.91 10.38
CA VAL A 305 4.70 2.96 9.94
C VAL A 305 6.00 2.94 10.72
N ASN A 306 5.97 3.29 12.00
CA ASN A 306 7.15 3.41 12.87
C ASN A 306 6.99 2.65 14.20
N GLU A 307 5.95 1.84 14.32
CA GLU A 307 5.70 1.02 15.49
C GLU A 307 6.87 0.06 15.74
N SER A 308 7.27 -0.04 17.01
CA SER A 308 8.29 -1.01 17.48
C SER A 308 7.81 -2.46 17.33
N SER A 309 8.74 -3.41 17.31
CA SER A 309 8.41 -4.85 17.26
C SER A 309 7.39 -5.28 18.31
N ASN A 310 7.47 -4.75 19.53
CA ASN A 310 6.52 -5.04 20.61
C ASN A 310 5.12 -4.50 20.30
N GLN A 311 5.02 -3.29 19.74
CA GLN A 311 3.75 -2.72 19.31
C GLN A 311 3.17 -3.52 18.14
N VAL A 312 4.00 -3.91 17.16
CA VAL A 312 3.59 -4.75 16.02
C VAL A 312 3.04 -6.10 16.50
N LEU A 313 3.79 -6.83 17.32
CA LEU A 313 3.36 -8.13 17.89
C LEU A 313 2.03 -7.99 18.63
N LYS A 314 1.93 -6.99 19.51
CA LYS A 314 0.72 -6.73 20.28
C LYS A 314 -0.48 -6.43 19.37
N THR A 315 -0.30 -5.56 18.38
CA THR A 315 -1.38 -5.19 17.45
C THR A 315 -1.81 -6.37 16.60
N ILE A 316 -0.86 -7.16 16.06
CA ILE A 316 -1.17 -8.39 15.31
C ILE A 316 -2.00 -9.35 16.17
N GLN A 317 -1.56 -9.64 17.39
CA GLN A 317 -2.26 -10.55 18.29
C GLN A 317 -3.69 -10.08 18.57
N GLN A 318 -3.90 -8.78 18.76
CA GLN A 318 -5.22 -8.19 18.98
C GLN A 318 -6.13 -8.36 17.76
N TYR A 319 -5.64 -8.14 16.54
CA TYR A 319 -6.43 -8.37 15.34
C TYR A 319 -6.69 -9.86 15.07
N GLN A 320 -5.73 -10.75 15.35
CA GLN A 320 -5.97 -12.20 15.29
C GLN A 320 -7.06 -12.63 16.29
N ASN A 321 -7.01 -12.14 17.53
CA ASN A 321 -8.04 -12.36 18.54
C ASN A 321 -9.42 -11.85 18.07
N LEU A 322 -9.46 -10.68 17.44
CA LEU A 322 -10.69 -10.11 16.91
C LEU A 322 -11.28 -10.95 15.76
N LEU A 323 -10.44 -11.42 14.83
CA LEU A 323 -10.86 -12.29 13.73
C LEU A 323 -11.33 -13.67 14.20
N GLN A 324 -10.72 -14.20 15.27
CA GLN A 324 -11.16 -15.42 15.96
C GLN A 324 -12.42 -15.21 16.82
N GLY A 325 -12.82 -13.96 17.05
CA GLY A 325 -13.99 -13.60 17.86
C GLY A 325 -13.78 -13.66 19.36
N THR A 326 -12.53 -13.78 19.85
CA THR A 326 -12.20 -13.82 21.29
C THR A 326 -12.31 -12.45 21.94
N ILE A 327 -12.19 -11.37 21.14
CA ILE A 327 -12.46 -9.98 21.57
C ILE A 327 -13.42 -9.29 20.60
N SER A 328 -14.02 -8.19 21.06
CA SER A 328 -14.85 -7.30 20.24
C SER A 328 -14.04 -6.16 19.64
N GLY A 329 -14.53 -5.57 18.55
CA GLY A 329 -13.90 -4.40 17.93
C GLY A 329 -13.78 -3.21 18.89
N THR A 330 -14.79 -3.01 19.75
CA THR A 330 -14.78 -1.96 20.78
C THR A 330 -13.73 -2.21 21.86
N GLN A 331 -13.46 -3.48 22.23
CA GLN A 331 -12.36 -3.82 23.14
C GLN A 331 -11.00 -3.50 22.49
N LEU A 332 -10.78 -3.95 21.26
CA LEU A 332 -9.54 -3.66 20.51
C LEU A 332 -9.30 -2.14 20.40
N TRP A 333 -10.33 -1.39 20.00
CA TRP A 333 -10.25 0.06 19.85
C TRP A 333 -9.81 0.75 21.16
N LYS A 334 -10.37 0.34 22.30
CA LYS A 334 -10.03 0.87 23.62
C LYS A 334 -8.60 0.49 24.04
N GLU A 335 -8.19 -0.75 23.80
CA GLU A 335 -6.88 -1.26 24.20
C GLU A 335 -5.73 -0.65 23.41
N LEU A 336 -5.95 -0.39 22.11
CA LEU A 336 -4.95 0.22 21.22
C LEU A 336 -5.00 1.75 21.21
N LYS A 337 -5.99 2.38 21.86
CA LYS A 337 -6.18 3.85 21.91
C LYS A 337 -6.17 4.52 20.53
N LEU A 338 -6.87 3.92 19.57
CA LEU A 338 -6.88 4.34 18.15
C LEU A 338 -8.02 5.33 17.84
N GLN A 339 -8.04 5.90 16.63
CA GLN A 339 -9.23 6.57 16.09
C GLN A 339 -10.18 5.53 15.47
N SER A 340 -11.44 5.46 15.93
CA SER A 340 -12.46 4.57 15.32
C SER A 340 -13.03 5.21 14.06
N GLN A 341 -12.34 5.04 12.93
CA GLN A 341 -12.75 5.50 11.60
C GLN A 341 -12.20 4.53 10.55
N LEU A 342 -13.04 4.11 9.59
CA LEU A 342 -12.62 3.41 8.38
C LEU A 342 -12.88 4.36 7.19
N GLY A 343 -11.81 4.73 6.48
CA GLY A 343 -11.86 5.64 5.34
C GLY A 343 -11.81 7.13 5.68
N VAL A 344 -11.91 7.98 4.64
CA VAL A 344 -11.61 9.43 4.76
C VAL A 344 -12.60 10.23 5.60
N THR A 345 -13.92 10.01 5.57
CA THR A 345 -14.89 10.70 6.46
C THR A 345 -16.28 10.03 6.46
N ARG A 346 -17.06 10.18 7.55
CA ARG A 346 -18.52 10.37 7.37
C ARG A 346 -18.65 11.74 6.71
N GLY A 347 -18.97 11.79 5.42
CA GLY A 347 -19.08 13.06 4.69
C GLY A 347 -19.88 14.09 5.48
N THR A 348 -19.40 15.34 5.50
CA THR A 348 -20.02 16.47 6.21
C THR A 348 -21.32 16.97 5.57
N ILE A 349 -21.92 16.24 4.65
CA ILE A 349 -23.21 16.58 4.06
C ILE A 349 -24.29 16.11 5.04
N LYS A 350 -24.71 17.02 5.93
CA LYS A 350 -26.02 16.92 6.57
C LYS A 350 -27.07 16.97 5.47
N GLU A 351 -27.97 16.00 5.48
CA GLU A 351 -29.19 15.97 4.68
C GLU A 351 -29.87 17.35 4.73
N GLY A 352 -30.12 17.92 3.56
CA GLY A 352 -30.95 19.11 3.35
C GLY A 352 -32.26 18.71 2.70
#